data_AF-A0A150SIN5-F1
#
_entry.id   AF-A0A150SIN5-F1
#
_cell.length_a   1.000
_cell.length_b   1.000
_cell.length_c   1.000
_cell.angle_alpha   90.00
_cell.angle_beta   90.00
_cell.angle_gamma   90.00
#
_symmetry.space_group_name_H-M   'P 1'
#
loop_
_entity.id
_entity.type
_entity.pdbx_description
1 polymer ?
#
loop_
_entity_poly.entity_id
_entity_poly.type
_entity_poly.pdbx_seq_one_letter_code
_entity_poly.pdbx_strand_id
1 'polypeptide(L)'
;MPSVGGIAPPPGISPGIPLPPFAPPARPAIQTPPPKPTAAAQTIKVEVGEEVEQERRKASKKTALYAALAALVGIGVGFAAGGAKERGDRGKAAVEGAAALEKDVRAANEKMQELNEKLGAAAEQLSRKSFPTQLTTDLGAINVPFDATNLEGKQIGSLPGRVMRQVLGFTTSVQDLNKTKDSLKNLLAAAQGPVEKSWKEQEEPVVNFSVVFRRDGDKTLAELVPNKAPFPFGKDWPAKYTVSRLERTQQGVKPADKEATRWTKGDIAGGDLQALPIDPQSVAAFTSEQIVFKLRGALIDVRQLLEGKKDDPTSETPGLIKEGDDLANELHKISLAR
;
A
#
# COMPACT_ATOMS: atom_id res chain seq x y z
N MET A 1 -58.67 -21.11 0.50
CA MET A 1 -57.92 -22.04 -0.37
C MET A 1 -58.22 -21.66 -1.82
N PRO A 2 -57.23 -21.59 -2.73
CA PRO A 2 -56.26 -22.67 -2.95
C PRO A 2 -54.78 -22.26 -2.91
N SER A 3 -53.98 -23.29 -2.71
CA SER A 3 -52.52 -23.41 -2.77
C SER A 3 -52.09 -23.73 -4.20
N VAL A 4 -51.04 -23.07 -4.70
CA VAL A 4 -50.17 -23.53 -5.80
C VAL A 4 -48.86 -22.75 -5.65
N GLY A 5 -47.65 -23.26 -5.67
CA GLY A 5 -47.07 -24.56 -5.98
C GLY A 5 -45.58 -24.27 -6.21
N GLY A 6 -44.70 -25.03 -5.55
CA GLY A 6 -43.26 -24.83 -5.63
C GLY A 6 -42.72 -25.02 -7.05
N ILE A 7 -41.83 -24.13 -7.46
CA ILE A 7 -41.06 -24.27 -8.71
C ILE A 7 -39.83 -25.11 -8.37
N ALA A 8 -39.81 -26.35 -8.87
CA ALA A 8 -38.66 -27.23 -8.79
C ALA A 8 -37.49 -26.67 -9.63
N PRO A 9 -36.22 -26.80 -9.18
CA PRO A 9 -35.07 -26.50 -10.02
C PRO A 9 -34.93 -27.57 -11.12
N PRO A 10 -34.46 -27.18 -12.32
CA PRO A 10 -34.42 -28.07 -13.48
C PRO A 10 -33.44 -29.24 -13.26
N PRO A 11 -33.82 -30.47 -13.62
CA PRO A 11 -32.97 -31.64 -13.48
C PRO A 11 -32.01 -31.78 -14.66
N GLY A 12 -30.73 -32.02 -14.35
CA GLY A 12 -29.79 -32.66 -15.27
C GLY A 12 -28.59 -31.81 -15.71
N ILE A 13 -27.50 -31.86 -14.94
CA ILE A 13 -26.15 -31.82 -15.51
C ILE A 13 -25.39 -33.00 -14.90
N SER A 14 -25.00 -33.92 -15.78
CA SER A 14 -24.33 -35.20 -15.52
C SER A 14 -22.98 -35.07 -14.81
N PRO A 15 -22.51 -36.16 -14.18
CA PRO A 15 -21.26 -36.23 -13.43
C PRO A 15 -20.04 -36.44 -14.36
N GLY A 16 -18.88 -35.90 -13.99
CA GLY A 16 -17.59 -36.45 -14.42
C GLY A 16 -16.75 -35.64 -15.42
N ILE A 17 -16.42 -34.39 -15.10
CA ILE A 17 -15.22 -33.76 -15.66
C ILE A 17 -14.18 -33.67 -14.53
N PRO A 18 -13.04 -34.39 -14.60
CA PRO A 18 -12.00 -34.31 -13.58
C PRO A 18 -11.38 -32.91 -13.58
N LEU A 19 -11.32 -32.29 -12.41
CA LEU A 19 -10.70 -30.99 -12.19
C LEU A 19 -9.20 -31.04 -12.54
N PRO A 20 -8.63 -29.99 -13.18
CA PRO A 20 -7.20 -29.90 -13.42
C PRO A 20 -6.43 -29.82 -12.09
N PRO A 21 -5.21 -30.39 -11.98
CA PRO A 21 -4.46 -30.57 -10.73
C PRO A 21 -3.94 -29.27 -10.07
N PHE A 22 -4.34 -28.10 -10.57
CA PHE A 22 -3.97 -26.79 -10.03
C PHE A 22 -5.19 -25.95 -9.59
N ALA A 23 -6.37 -26.55 -9.49
CA ALA A 23 -7.52 -25.88 -8.89
C ALA A 23 -7.33 -25.77 -7.35
N PRO A 24 -7.41 -24.58 -6.74
CA PRO A 24 -7.38 -24.44 -5.29
C PRO A 24 -8.57 -25.19 -4.67
N PRO A 25 -8.40 -25.87 -3.52
CA PRO A 25 -9.50 -26.58 -2.88
C PRO A 25 -10.64 -25.62 -2.53
N ALA A 26 -11.88 -26.04 -2.80
CA ALA A 26 -13.07 -25.28 -2.46
C ALA A 26 -13.06 -24.95 -0.95
N ARG A 27 -13.16 -23.66 -0.63
CA ARG A 27 -13.24 -23.20 0.76
C ARG A 27 -14.53 -23.73 1.39
N PRO A 28 -14.49 -24.23 2.64
CA PRO A 28 -15.71 -24.62 3.34
C PRO A 28 -16.61 -23.39 3.52
N ALA A 29 -17.88 -23.54 3.14
CA ALA A 29 -18.91 -22.55 3.42
C ALA A 29 -19.03 -22.36 4.94
N ILE A 30 -18.86 -21.13 5.42
CA ILE A 30 -19.08 -20.77 6.81
C ILE A 30 -20.59 -20.91 7.07
N GLN A 31 -20.97 -21.98 7.78
CA GLN A 31 -22.30 -22.11 8.32
C GLN A 31 -22.44 -21.09 9.46
N THR A 32 -23.20 -20.03 9.23
CA THR A 32 -23.68 -19.18 10.33
C THR A 32 -24.57 -20.04 11.24
N PRO A 33 -24.25 -20.19 12.54
CA PRO A 33 -25.13 -20.90 13.45
C PRO A 33 -26.47 -20.14 13.56
N PRO A 34 -27.61 -20.84 13.64
CA PRO A 34 -28.91 -20.20 13.79
C PRO A 34 -28.93 -19.37 15.08
N PRO A 35 -29.60 -18.20 15.08
CA PRO A 35 -29.71 -17.37 16.27
C PRO A 35 -30.34 -18.17 17.41
N LYS A 36 -29.65 -18.18 18.55
CA LYS A 36 -30.11 -18.81 19.79
C LYS A 36 -31.46 -18.17 20.17
N PRO A 37 -32.52 -18.95 20.44
CA PRO A 37 -33.77 -18.39 20.93
C PRO A 37 -33.53 -17.74 22.29
N THR A 38 -33.79 -16.44 22.36
CA THR A 38 -33.86 -15.69 23.61
C THR A 38 -34.88 -16.38 24.51
N ALA A 39 -34.45 -16.79 25.70
CA ALA A 39 -35.27 -17.49 26.67
C ALA A 39 -36.59 -16.72 26.88
N ALA A 40 -37.68 -17.38 26.52
CA ALA A 40 -39.02 -17.03 26.93
C ALA A 40 -39.05 -16.83 28.45
N ALA A 41 -39.81 -15.82 28.87
CA ALA A 41 -40.06 -15.46 30.26
C ALA A 41 -40.20 -16.69 31.16
N GLN A 42 -39.25 -16.89 32.07
CA GLN A 42 -39.42 -17.85 33.15
C GLN A 42 -40.38 -17.23 34.16
N THR A 43 -41.65 -17.54 33.97
CA THR A 43 -42.73 -17.32 34.92
C THR A 43 -42.40 -18.11 36.19
N ILE A 44 -42.03 -17.41 37.26
CA ILE A 44 -41.95 -18.02 38.59
C ILE A 44 -43.38 -18.40 38.98
N LYS A 45 -43.71 -19.69 38.91
CA LYS A 45 -44.91 -20.25 39.54
C LYS A 45 -44.68 -20.26 41.05
N VAL A 46 -45.11 -19.20 41.72
CA VAL A 46 -45.37 -19.26 43.16
C VAL A 46 -46.81 -19.73 43.30
N GLU A 47 -47.01 -20.94 43.80
CA GLU A 47 -48.33 -21.41 44.23
C GLU A 47 -48.71 -20.60 45.47
N VAL A 48 -49.49 -19.55 45.27
CA VAL A 48 -50.04 -18.73 46.34
C VAL A 48 -51.35 -19.37 46.76
N GLY A 49 -51.38 -19.90 47.98
CA GLY A 49 -52.59 -20.43 48.61
C GLY A 49 -53.70 -19.38 48.72
N GLU A 50 -54.94 -19.87 48.71
CA GLU A 50 -56.21 -19.15 48.55
C GLU A 50 -56.48 -18.06 49.61
N GLU A 51 -55.67 -17.96 50.67
CA GLU A 51 -55.81 -16.96 51.74
C GLU A 51 -55.13 -15.59 51.44
N VAL A 52 -54.35 -15.46 50.36
CA VAL A 52 -53.67 -14.18 50.00
C VAL A 52 -54.48 -13.33 48.98
N GLU A 53 -55.55 -13.88 48.38
CA GLU A 53 -56.33 -13.17 47.36
C GLU A 53 -57.20 -12.03 47.92
N GLN A 54 -57.66 -12.12 49.18
CA GLN A 54 -58.50 -11.08 49.77
C GLN A 54 -57.68 -9.85 50.22
N GLU A 55 -56.45 -10.02 50.69
CA GLU A 55 -55.57 -8.90 51.03
C GLU A 55 -54.97 -8.22 49.79
N ARG A 56 -54.72 -8.97 48.71
CA ARG A 56 -54.29 -8.40 47.42
C ARG A 56 -55.32 -7.49 46.77
N ARG A 57 -56.63 -7.71 46.94
CA ARG A 57 -57.66 -6.84 46.33
C ARG A 57 -57.74 -5.45 46.96
N LYS A 58 -57.36 -5.28 48.24
CA LYS A 58 -57.33 -3.97 48.91
C LYS A 58 -55.97 -3.27 48.78
N ALA A 59 -54.86 -4.01 48.69
CA ALA A 59 -53.53 -3.45 48.49
C ALA A 59 -53.21 -3.12 47.01
N SER A 60 -53.76 -3.87 46.04
CA SER A 60 -53.40 -3.72 44.62
C SER A 60 -53.74 -2.36 44.02
N LYS A 61 -54.81 -1.69 44.48
CA LYS A 61 -55.19 -0.37 43.93
C LYS A 61 -54.24 0.75 44.32
N LYS A 62 -53.61 0.69 45.50
CA LYS A 62 -52.61 1.69 45.93
C LYS A 62 -51.22 1.33 45.41
N THR A 63 -50.83 0.05 45.47
CA THR A 63 -49.51 -0.40 44.99
C THR A 63 -49.37 -0.34 43.47
N ALA A 64 -50.44 -0.59 42.70
CA ALA A 64 -50.41 -0.41 41.24
C ALA A 64 -50.29 1.06 40.83
N LEU A 65 -50.87 1.99 41.61
CA LEU A 65 -50.75 3.43 41.35
C LEU A 65 -49.33 3.93 41.65
N TYR A 66 -48.72 3.49 42.77
CA TYR A 66 -47.33 3.82 43.09
C TYR A 66 -46.31 3.15 42.16
N ALA A 67 -46.55 1.92 41.72
CA ALA A 67 -45.72 1.25 40.72
C ALA A 67 -45.84 1.88 39.32
N ALA A 68 -47.04 2.33 38.93
CA ALA A 68 -47.24 3.07 37.68
C ALA A 68 -46.59 4.46 37.72
N LEU A 69 -46.67 5.18 38.85
CA LEU A 69 -45.96 6.45 39.06
C LEU A 69 -44.44 6.26 39.10
N ALA A 70 -43.93 5.23 39.79
CA ALA A 70 -42.51 4.91 39.83
C ALA A 70 -41.97 4.45 38.46
N ALA A 71 -42.77 3.73 37.67
CA ALA A 71 -42.42 3.35 36.31
C ALA A 71 -42.46 4.56 35.34
N LEU A 72 -43.46 5.45 35.46
CA LEU A 72 -43.53 6.68 34.64
C LEU A 72 -42.39 7.66 34.96
N VAL A 73 -42.05 7.82 36.24
CA VAL A 73 -40.92 8.68 36.67
C VAL A 73 -39.58 7.99 36.38
N GLY A 74 -39.45 6.68 36.61
CA GLY A 74 -38.22 5.91 36.40
C GLY A 74 -37.85 5.71 34.93
N ILE A 75 -38.81 5.47 34.04
CA ILE A 75 -38.57 5.31 32.60
C ILE A 75 -38.34 6.68 31.94
N GLY A 76 -39.05 7.73 32.35
CA GLY A 76 -38.86 9.09 31.80
C GLY A 76 -37.55 9.75 32.24
N VAL A 77 -37.20 9.65 33.53
CA VAL A 77 -36.00 10.29 34.09
C VAL A 77 -34.76 9.41 33.91
N GLY A 78 -34.87 8.09 34.02
CA GLY A 78 -33.74 7.17 33.86
C GLY A 78 -33.18 7.13 32.43
N PHE A 79 -34.05 7.14 31.41
CA PHE A 79 -33.63 7.13 30.00
C PHE A 79 -33.13 8.50 29.52
N ALA A 80 -33.73 9.60 30.01
CA ALA A 80 -33.31 10.95 29.69
C ALA A 80 -32.02 11.37 30.43
N ALA A 81 -31.88 11.05 31.73
CA ALA A 81 -30.68 11.34 32.51
C ALA A 81 -29.53 10.39 32.15
N GLY A 82 -29.81 9.11 31.88
CA GLY A 82 -28.82 8.16 31.37
C GLY A 82 -28.30 8.59 30.01
N GLY A 83 -29.19 8.92 29.07
CA GLY A 83 -28.81 9.40 27.74
C GLY A 83 -28.09 10.76 27.75
N ALA A 84 -28.44 11.67 28.68
CA ALA A 84 -27.75 12.95 28.83
C ALA A 84 -26.35 12.79 29.44
N LYS A 85 -26.20 11.95 30.48
CA LYS A 85 -24.90 11.63 31.08
C LYS A 85 -24.00 10.90 30.07
N GLU A 86 -24.53 9.92 29.35
CA GLU A 86 -23.77 9.17 28.34
C GLU A 86 -23.37 10.06 27.15
N ARG A 87 -24.22 11.02 26.74
CA ARG A 87 -23.82 12.05 25.74
C ARG A 87 -22.74 12.99 26.29
N GLY A 88 -22.84 13.40 27.55
CA GLY A 88 -21.84 14.24 28.21
C GLY A 88 -20.49 13.53 28.33
N ASP A 89 -20.49 12.27 28.74
CA ASP A 89 -19.29 11.44 28.88
C ASP A 89 -18.66 11.12 27.51
N ARG A 90 -19.47 10.83 26.48
CA ARG A 90 -18.98 10.70 25.09
C ARG A 90 -18.39 12.00 24.56
N GLY A 91 -19.01 13.15 24.85
CA GLY A 91 -18.51 14.46 24.45
C GLY A 91 -17.12 14.73 25.05
N LYS A 92 -16.94 14.47 26.35
CA LYS A 92 -15.63 14.60 27.02
C LYS A 92 -14.60 13.64 26.44
N ALA A 93 -14.96 12.38 26.24
CA ALA A 93 -14.06 11.40 25.65
C ALA A 93 -13.67 11.73 24.20
N ALA A 94 -14.56 12.36 23.43
CA ALA A 94 -14.25 12.84 22.08
C ALA A 94 -13.27 14.03 22.10
N VAL A 95 -13.41 14.95 23.04
CA VAL A 95 -12.50 16.09 23.25
C VAL A 95 -11.11 15.59 23.67
N GLU A 96 -11.05 14.65 24.62
CA GLU A 96 -9.79 14.01 25.06
C GLU A 96 -9.16 13.19 23.94
N GLY A 97 -9.97 12.44 23.19
CA GLY A 97 -9.53 11.68 22.02
C GLY A 97 -8.97 12.57 20.92
N ALA A 98 -9.60 13.72 20.65
CA ALA A 98 -9.11 14.71 19.71
C ALA A 98 -7.76 15.31 20.16
N ALA A 99 -7.60 15.64 21.44
CA ALA A 99 -6.33 16.13 21.99
C ALA A 99 -5.19 15.09 21.87
N ALA A 100 -5.51 13.80 22.08
CA ALA A 100 -4.56 12.71 21.91
C ALA A 100 -4.21 12.47 20.43
N LEU A 101 -5.20 12.51 19.53
CA LEU A 101 -4.94 12.43 18.08
C LEU A 101 -4.11 13.60 17.58
N GLU A 102 -4.36 14.82 18.06
CA GLU A 102 -3.58 15.99 17.68
C GLU A 102 -2.08 15.75 17.94
N LYS A 103 -1.74 15.27 19.15
CA LYS A 103 -0.35 14.97 19.52
C LYS A 103 0.28 13.93 18.60
N ASP A 104 -0.45 12.85 18.30
CA ASP A 104 0.02 11.79 17.43
C ASP A 104 0.21 12.27 15.98
N VAL A 105 -0.70 13.08 15.46
CA VAL A 105 -0.58 13.68 14.12
C VAL A 105 0.62 14.63 14.05
N ARG A 106 0.86 15.45 15.08
CA ARG A 106 2.04 16.33 15.14
C ARG A 106 3.34 15.52 15.19
N ALA A 107 3.40 14.47 15.99
CA ALA A 107 4.56 13.57 16.03
C ALA A 107 4.80 12.87 14.68
N ALA A 108 3.73 12.49 13.97
CA ALA A 108 3.83 11.97 12.61
C ALA A 108 4.39 13.01 11.64
N ASN A 109 3.92 14.26 11.72
CA ASN A 109 4.41 15.37 10.91
C ASN A 109 5.89 15.68 11.13
N GLU A 110 6.37 15.68 12.38
CA GLU A 110 7.79 15.86 12.69
C GLU A 110 8.64 14.78 12.00
N LYS A 111 8.21 13.50 12.04
CA LYS A 111 8.90 12.41 11.36
C LYS A 111 8.82 12.49 9.84
N MET A 112 7.73 13.01 9.29
CA MET A 112 7.60 13.26 7.86
C MET A 112 8.51 14.41 7.39
N GLN A 113 8.68 15.47 8.20
CA GLN A 113 9.63 16.54 7.93
C GLN A 113 11.07 16.03 7.98
N GLU A 114 11.43 15.26 9.02
CA GLU A 114 12.74 14.60 9.12
C GLU A 114 13.01 13.73 7.88
N LEU A 115 12.03 12.91 7.46
CA LEU A 115 12.14 12.11 6.25
C LEU A 115 12.38 12.98 5.00
N ASN A 116 11.62 14.06 4.85
CA ASN A 116 11.73 14.96 3.71
C ASN A 116 13.12 15.61 3.61
N GLU A 117 13.69 16.06 4.73
CA GLU A 117 15.04 16.62 4.79
C GLU A 117 16.10 15.61 4.34
N LYS A 118 16.00 14.36 4.80
CA LYS A 118 16.91 13.28 4.41
C LYS A 118 16.82 12.96 2.92
N LEU A 119 15.60 12.94 2.36
CA LEU A 119 15.38 12.74 0.93
C LEU A 119 15.92 13.91 0.10
N GLY A 120 15.77 15.15 0.59
CA GLY A 120 16.35 16.34 -0.02
C GLY A 120 17.87 16.28 -0.09
N ALA A 121 18.52 15.98 1.03
CA ALA A 121 19.97 15.82 1.10
C ALA A 121 20.49 14.70 0.18
N ALA A 122 19.78 13.58 0.12
CA ALA A 122 20.15 12.48 -0.78
C ALA A 122 19.98 12.83 -2.26
N ALA A 123 18.92 13.57 -2.61
CA ALA A 123 18.73 14.08 -3.97
C ALA A 123 19.86 15.04 -4.38
N GLU A 124 20.34 15.88 -3.45
CA GLU A 124 21.50 16.75 -3.67
C GLU A 124 22.80 15.96 -3.84
N GLN A 125 23.01 14.88 -3.07
CA GLN A 125 24.17 14.00 -3.28
C GLN A 125 24.14 13.36 -4.66
N LEU A 126 22.99 12.83 -5.09
CA LEU A 126 22.85 12.23 -6.42
C LEU A 126 23.06 13.24 -7.55
N SER A 127 22.63 14.50 -7.39
CA SER A 127 22.88 15.55 -8.40
C SER A 127 24.37 15.90 -8.54
N ARG A 128 25.14 15.69 -7.47
CA ARG A 128 26.61 15.84 -7.43
C ARG A 128 27.36 14.55 -7.78
N LYS A 129 26.67 13.54 -8.34
CA LYS A 129 27.24 12.21 -8.66
C LYS A 129 27.89 11.52 -7.44
N SER A 130 27.27 11.69 -6.26
CA SER A 130 27.65 10.99 -5.03
C SER A 130 26.53 10.08 -4.56
N PHE A 131 26.85 8.84 -4.20
CA PHE A 131 25.85 7.88 -3.77
C PHE A 131 25.46 8.14 -2.30
N PRO A 132 24.16 8.23 -1.97
CA PRO A 132 23.70 8.52 -0.61
C PRO A 132 23.75 7.28 0.29
N THR A 133 24.95 6.87 0.67
CA THR A 133 25.21 5.66 1.47
C THR A 133 24.48 5.67 2.81
N GLN A 134 24.32 6.83 3.43
CA GLN A 134 23.65 6.98 4.72
C GLN A 134 22.12 6.88 4.61
N LEU A 135 21.52 7.15 3.43
CA LEU A 135 20.07 7.22 3.29
C LEU A 135 19.41 5.86 3.58
N THR A 136 20.00 4.74 3.18
CA THR A 136 19.43 3.40 3.46
C THR A 136 19.26 3.15 4.96
N THR A 137 20.23 3.59 5.77
CA THR A 137 20.18 3.50 7.24
C THR A 137 19.13 4.44 7.80
N ASP A 138 19.11 5.70 7.34
CA ASP A 138 18.18 6.72 7.81
C ASP A 138 16.71 6.34 7.49
N LEU A 139 16.42 5.83 6.28
CA LEU A 139 15.10 5.32 5.91
C LEU A 139 14.66 4.11 6.75
N GLY A 140 15.62 3.29 7.19
CA GLY A 140 15.35 2.17 8.08
C GLY A 140 15.06 2.59 9.51
N ALA A 141 15.62 3.72 9.96
CA ALA A 141 15.43 4.25 11.31
C ALA A 141 14.16 5.11 11.42
N ILE A 142 13.77 5.81 10.36
CA ILE A 142 12.58 6.67 10.36
C ILE A 142 11.34 5.81 10.10
N ASN A 143 10.48 5.69 11.10
CA ASN A 143 9.12 5.19 10.95
C ASN A 143 8.15 6.30 11.33
N VAL A 144 7.18 6.61 10.45
CA VAL A 144 6.18 7.64 10.74
C VAL A 144 5.12 7.01 11.66
N PRO A 145 4.97 7.47 12.93
CA PRO A 145 4.22 6.76 13.96
C PRO A 145 2.73 7.10 13.94
N PHE A 146 2.03 6.78 12.85
CA PHE A 146 0.59 6.94 12.76
C PHE A 146 -0.07 5.81 11.97
N ASP A 147 -0.86 4.99 12.66
CA ASP A 147 -1.59 3.86 12.09
C ASP A 147 -2.97 3.68 12.77
N ALA A 148 -3.63 2.55 12.51
CA ALA A 148 -4.95 2.27 13.06
C ALA A 148 -4.96 2.12 14.60
N THR A 149 -3.84 1.72 15.21
CA THR A 149 -3.72 1.58 16.67
C THR A 149 -3.80 2.94 17.36
N ASN A 150 -3.35 4.01 16.70
CA ASN A 150 -3.53 5.38 17.18
C ASN A 150 -5.00 5.80 17.27
N LEU A 151 -5.94 5.06 16.70
CA LEU A 151 -7.37 5.39 16.74
C LEU A 151 -8.10 4.75 17.93
N GLU A 152 -7.49 3.73 18.52
CA GLU A 152 -8.10 2.93 19.58
C GLU A 152 -8.38 3.75 20.83
N GLY A 153 -9.58 3.60 21.40
CA GLY A 153 -9.99 4.29 22.61
C GLY A 153 -10.24 5.80 22.46
N LYS A 154 -9.98 6.42 21.30
CA LYS A 154 -10.10 7.88 21.10
C LYS A 154 -11.46 8.37 20.62
N GLN A 155 -12.47 7.50 20.65
CA GLN A 155 -13.87 7.84 20.30
C GLN A 155 -14.02 8.57 18.95
N ILE A 156 -13.25 8.14 17.94
CA ILE A 156 -13.20 8.81 16.62
C ILE A 156 -14.56 8.92 15.93
N GLY A 157 -15.50 8.01 16.26
CA GLY A 157 -16.87 8.03 15.74
C GLY A 157 -17.73 9.18 16.28
N SER A 158 -17.27 9.88 17.31
CA SER A 158 -17.92 11.08 17.86
C SER A 158 -17.35 12.38 17.28
N LEU A 159 -16.28 12.31 16.47
CA LEU A 159 -15.72 13.47 15.77
C LEU A 159 -16.67 13.95 14.66
N PRO A 160 -16.61 15.24 14.26
CA PRO A 160 -17.29 15.72 13.08
C PRO A 160 -16.94 14.85 11.86
N GLY A 161 -17.95 14.46 11.06
CA GLY A 161 -17.75 13.50 9.97
C GLY A 161 -16.74 13.93 8.90
N ARG A 162 -16.41 15.22 8.80
CA ARG A 162 -15.27 15.72 8.00
C ARG A 162 -13.93 15.32 8.62
N VAL A 163 -13.74 15.63 9.91
CA VAL A 163 -12.49 15.34 10.64
C VAL A 163 -12.26 13.85 10.76
N MET A 164 -13.30 13.05 11.04
CA MET A 164 -13.20 11.59 11.05
C MET A 164 -12.69 11.04 9.71
N ARG A 165 -13.20 11.54 8.58
CA ARG A 165 -12.73 11.14 7.24
C ARG A 165 -11.27 11.55 7.01
N GLN A 166 -10.88 12.75 7.46
CA GLN A 166 -9.50 13.22 7.37
C GLN A 166 -8.55 12.33 8.20
N VAL A 167 -8.94 11.95 9.42
CA VAL A 167 -8.16 11.01 10.26
C VAL A 167 -7.95 9.68 9.53
N LEU A 168 -9.01 9.06 9.00
CA LEU A 168 -8.92 7.77 8.31
C LEU A 168 -8.10 7.86 7.01
N GLY A 169 -8.26 8.95 6.26
CA GLY A 169 -7.46 9.23 5.06
C GLY A 169 -5.98 9.37 5.42
N PHE A 170 -5.67 10.19 6.43
CA PHE A 170 -4.32 10.40 6.92
C PHE A 170 -3.67 9.09 7.42
N THR A 171 -4.41 8.24 8.13
CA THR A 171 -3.96 6.88 8.51
C THR A 171 -3.51 6.07 7.29
N THR A 172 -4.32 6.06 6.24
CA THR A 172 -4.01 5.30 5.01
C THR A 172 -2.79 5.89 4.30
N SER A 173 -2.74 7.22 4.16
CA SER A 173 -1.64 7.92 3.51
C SER A 173 -0.30 7.71 4.23
N VAL A 174 -0.28 7.73 5.58
CA VAL A 174 0.95 7.46 6.36
C VAL A 174 1.41 6.01 6.19
N GLN A 175 0.47 5.05 6.17
CA GLN A 175 0.82 3.65 5.92
C GLN A 175 1.43 3.45 4.53
N ASP A 176 0.86 4.08 3.50
CA ASP A 176 1.38 4.00 2.14
C ASP A 176 2.70 4.75 1.96
N LEU A 177 2.90 5.85 2.68
CA LEU A 177 4.20 6.52 2.78
C LEU A 177 5.26 5.55 3.35
N ASN A 178 4.97 4.89 4.47
CA ASN A 178 5.92 3.95 5.09
C ASN A 178 6.26 2.78 4.13
N LYS A 179 5.28 2.22 3.41
CA LYS A 179 5.54 1.18 2.38
C LYS A 179 6.40 1.68 1.22
N THR A 180 6.12 2.89 0.72
CA THR A 180 6.87 3.49 -0.39
C THR A 180 8.30 3.80 0.04
N LYS A 181 8.48 4.31 1.26
CA LYS A 181 9.78 4.53 1.90
C LYS A 181 10.59 3.23 2.02
N ASP A 182 9.96 2.14 2.45
CA ASP A 182 10.63 0.83 2.52
C ASP A 182 11.00 0.29 1.13
N SER A 183 10.16 0.54 0.13
CA SER A 183 10.47 0.19 -1.27
C SER A 183 11.69 0.98 -1.79
N LEU A 184 11.77 2.28 -1.48
CA LEU A 184 12.91 3.12 -1.80
C LEU A 184 14.18 2.62 -1.10
N LYS A 185 14.10 2.25 0.18
CA LYS A 185 15.23 1.67 0.93
C LYS A 185 15.77 0.42 0.24
N ASN A 186 14.89 -0.48 -0.20
CA ASN A 186 15.28 -1.70 -0.91
C ASN A 186 15.92 -1.40 -2.27
N LEU A 187 15.39 -0.41 -3.00
CA LEU A 187 15.97 0.04 -4.25
C LEU A 187 17.39 0.61 -4.05
N LEU A 188 17.57 1.47 -3.05
CA LEU A 188 18.87 2.05 -2.69
C LEU A 188 19.90 0.97 -2.35
N ALA A 189 19.53 -0.02 -1.53
CA ALA A 189 20.43 -1.10 -1.15
C ALA A 189 20.95 -1.89 -2.36
N ALA A 190 20.13 -2.06 -3.40
CA ALA A 190 20.52 -2.75 -4.64
C ALA A 190 21.21 -1.82 -5.68
N ALA A 191 21.08 -0.50 -5.53
CA ALA A 191 21.47 0.45 -6.56
C ALA A 191 22.93 0.94 -6.48
N GLN A 192 23.62 0.78 -5.34
CA GLN A 192 24.95 1.38 -5.15
C GLN A 192 25.96 1.01 -6.25
N GLY A 193 26.26 -0.28 -6.40
CA GLY A 193 27.23 -0.75 -7.41
C GLY A 193 26.86 -0.34 -8.84
N PRO A 194 25.60 -0.54 -9.28
CA PRO A 194 25.17 -0.08 -10.59
C PRO A 194 25.27 1.44 -10.80
N VAL A 195 24.91 2.26 -9.82
CA VAL A 195 24.99 3.73 -9.93
C VAL A 195 26.44 4.18 -10.04
N GLU A 196 27.33 3.66 -9.19
CA GLU A 196 28.77 3.93 -9.27
C GLU A 196 29.37 3.50 -10.62
N LYS A 197 28.93 2.34 -11.15
CA LYS A 197 29.30 1.90 -12.49
C LYS A 197 28.85 2.90 -13.56
N SER A 198 27.59 3.36 -13.49
CA SER A 198 27.05 4.31 -14.45
C SER A 198 27.82 5.62 -14.49
N TRP A 199 28.24 6.16 -13.35
CA TRP A 199 29.04 7.39 -13.33
C TRP A 199 30.43 7.20 -13.92
N LYS A 200 31.08 6.06 -13.66
CA LYS A 200 32.36 5.71 -14.30
C LYS A 200 32.18 5.59 -15.81
N GLU A 201 31.12 4.93 -16.28
CA GLU A 201 30.82 4.79 -17.72
C GLU A 201 30.39 6.12 -18.37
N GLN A 202 29.89 7.10 -17.62
CA GLN A 202 29.66 8.45 -18.16
C GLN A 202 30.96 9.22 -18.40
N GLU A 203 31.97 9.04 -17.54
CA GLU A 203 33.28 9.68 -17.69
C GLU A 203 34.16 8.95 -18.71
N GLU A 204 34.11 7.62 -18.70
CA GLU A 204 34.82 6.74 -19.62
C GLU A 204 33.81 5.82 -20.32
N PRO A 205 33.16 6.27 -21.40
CA PRO A 205 32.16 5.46 -22.09
C PRO A 205 32.77 4.18 -22.64
N VAL A 206 32.05 3.08 -22.46
CA VAL A 206 32.43 1.76 -22.95
C VAL A 206 31.33 1.17 -23.83
N VAL A 207 31.75 0.46 -24.87
CA VAL A 207 30.85 -0.28 -25.75
C VAL A 207 30.41 -1.55 -25.04
N ASN A 208 29.27 -1.47 -24.36
CA ASN A 208 28.65 -2.58 -23.63
C ASN A 208 27.89 -3.56 -24.54
N PHE A 209 27.43 -3.11 -25.71
CA PHE A 209 26.58 -3.90 -26.60
C PHE A 209 27.03 -3.82 -28.06
N SER A 210 26.67 -4.85 -28.80
CA SER A 210 26.79 -4.89 -30.26
C SER A 210 25.50 -5.40 -30.88
N VAL A 211 25.25 -5.09 -32.16
CA VAL A 211 24.24 -5.78 -32.97
C VAL A 211 24.91 -6.89 -33.74
N VAL A 212 24.32 -8.09 -33.70
CA VAL A 212 24.66 -9.18 -34.63
C VAL A 212 23.48 -9.43 -35.56
N PHE A 213 23.80 -9.80 -36.80
CA PHE A 213 22.78 -10.12 -37.80
C PHE A 213 22.75 -11.62 -38.04
N ARG A 214 21.55 -12.18 -38.21
CA ARG A 214 21.35 -13.58 -38.58
C ARG A 214 20.27 -13.70 -39.64
N ARG A 215 20.40 -14.67 -40.54
CA ARG A 215 19.30 -15.09 -41.40
C ARG A 215 18.32 -15.98 -40.61
N ASP A 216 17.05 -15.72 -40.79
CA ASP A 216 15.93 -16.52 -40.30
C ASP A 216 14.97 -16.74 -41.49
N GLY A 217 15.16 -17.84 -42.21
CA GLY A 217 14.59 -18.05 -43.53
C GLY A 217 15.00 -16.94 -44.49
N ASP A 218 14.00 -16.27 -45.06
CA ASP A 218 14.16 -15.20 -46.06
C ASP A 218 14.44 -13.83 -45.42
N LYS A 219 14.33 -13.73 -44.08
CA LYS A 219 14.47 -12.48 -43.33
C LYS A 219 15.83 -12.39 -42.65
N THR A 220 16.31 -11.17 -42.47
CA THR A 220 17.47 -10.88 -41.63
C THR A 220 16.99 -10.29 -40.31
N LEU A 221 17.39 -10.89 -39.20
CA LEU A 221 17.11 -10.42 -37.86
C LEU A 221 18.35 -9.73 -37.28
N ALA A 222 18.15 -8.54 -36.72
CA ALA A 222 19.13 -7.85 -35.90
C ALA A 222 18.89 -8.21 -34.42
N GLU A 223 19.94 -8.64 -33.73
CA GLU A 223 19.90 -9.02 -32.33
C GLU A 223 20.86 -8.13 -31.54
N LEU A 224 20.35 -7.42 -30.54
CA LEU A 224 21.17 -6.68 -29.57
C LEU A 224 21.80 -7.70 -28.60
N VAL A 225 23.12 -7.73 -28.54
CA VAL A 225 23.87 -8.69 -27.72
C VAL A 225 24.89 -7.98 -26.81
N PRO A 226 25.01 -8.36 -25.54
CA PRO A 226 26.02 -7.81 -24.65
C PRO A 226 27.43 -8.28 -25.05
N ASN A 227 28.39 -7.37 -24.97
CA ASN A 227 29.80 -7.69 -25.10
C ASN A 227 30.30 -8.28 -23.78
N LYS A 228 30.91 -9.46 -23.83
CA LYS A 228 31.42 -10.15 -22.62
C LYS A 228 32.49 -9.34 -21.91
N ALA A 229 33.35 -8.68 -22.70
CA ALA A 229 34.33 -7.71 -22.23
C ALA A 229 34.05 -6.37 -22.93
N PRO A 230 33.37 -5.43 -22.26
CA PRO A 230 33.21 -4.07 -22.78
C PRO A 230 34.56 -3.42 -23.05
N PHE A 231 34.63 -2.58 -24.09
CA PHE A 231 35.86 -1.90 -24.50
C PHE A 231 35.64 -0.38 -24.64
N PRO A 232 36.69 0.44 -24.51
CA PRO A 232 36.55 1.89 -24.49
C PRO A 232 35.96 2.45 -25.80
N PHE A 233 35.00 3.36 -25.66
CA PHE A 233 34.46 4.15 -26.77
C PHE A 233 35.46 5.24 -27.17
N GLY A 234 35.49 5.60 -28.46
CA GLY A 234 36.39 6.64 -28.97
C GLY A 234 37.88 6.27 -29.05
N LYS A 235 38.26 5.02 -28.75
CA LYS A 235 39.60 4.46 -28.94
C LYS A 235 39.59 3.36 -30.01
N ASP A 236 40.76 2.79 -30.32
CA ASP A 236 40.85 1.65 -31.23
C ASP A 236 40.02 0.46 -30.73
N TRP A 237 38.94 0.13 -31.45
CA TRP A 237 38.12 -1.03 -31.07
C TRP A 237 38.76 -2.34 -31.56
N PRO A 238 38.56 -3.43 -30.79
CA PRO A 238 39.11 -4.73 -31.17
C PRO A 238 38.53 -5.24 -32.49
N ALA A 239 39.38 -5.90 -33.28
CA ALA A 239 38.95 -6.54 -34.53
C ALA A 239 38.07 -7.77 -34.28
N LYS A 240 38.25 -8.44 -33.13
CA LYS A 240 37.48 -9.61 -32.69
C LYS A 240 37.20 -9.50 -31.20
N TYR A 241 35.99 -9.89 -30.79
CA TYR A 241 35.58 -9.85 -29.39
C TYR A 241 34.44 -10.83 -29.12
N THR A 242 34.26 -11.19 -27.86
CA THR A 242 33.22 -12.14 -27.46
C THR A 242 31.91 -11.42 -27.15
N VAL A 243 30.83 -11.88 -27.77
CA VAL A 243 29.45 -11.48 -27.48
C VAL A 243 28.70 -12.63 -26.80
N SER A 244 27.79 -12.33 -25.89
CA SER A 244 26.92 -13.34 -25.29
C SER A 244 25.58 -13.35 -26.00
N ARG A 245 25.21 -14.49 -26.59
CA ARG A 245 23.97 -14.65 -27.38
C ARG A 245 23.02 -15.59 -26.68
N LEU A 246 21.72 -15.38 -26.85
CA LEU A 246 20.72 -16.32 -26.34
C LEU A 246 20.42 -17.37 -27.40
N GLU A 247 20.79 -18.62 -27.13
CA GLU A 247 20.59 -19.74 -28.04
C GLU A 247 19.51 -20.68 -27.54
N ARG A 248 18.62 -21.09 -28.46
CA ARG A 248 17.58 -22.07 -28.16
C ARG A 248 18.20 -23.47 -28.21
N THR A 249 18.26 -24.11 -27.06
CA THR A 249 18.66 -25.52 -26.90
C THR A 249 17.42 -26.39 -26.66
N GLN A 250 17.57 -27.72 -26.72
CA GLN A 250 16.50 -28.66 -26.37
C GLN A 250 15.99 -28.50 -24.92
N GLN A 251 16.76 -27.83 -24.07
CA GLN A 251 16.46 -27.60 -22.64
C GLN A 251 16.00 -26.15 -22.36
N GLY A 252 15.69 -25.37 -23.41
CA GLY A 252 15.29 -23.97 -23.31
C GLY A 252 16.34 -22.99 -23.86
N VAL A 253 16.15 -21.70 -23.60
CA VAL A 253 17.05 -20.63 -24.06
C VAL A 253 18.19 -20.47 -23.07
N LYS A 254 19.44 -20.56 -23.54
CA LYS A 254 20.65 -20.42 -22.71
C LYS A 254 21.62 -19.40 -23.32
N PRO A 255 22.33 -18.61 -22.50
CA PRO A 255 23.41 -17.76 -22.97
C PRO A 255 24.58 -18.61 -23.49
N ALA A 256 25.10 -18.27 -24.65
CA ALA A 256 26.26 -18.85 -25.29
C ALA A 256 27.23 -17.75 -25.70
N ASP A 257 28.49 -17.90 -25.31
CA ASP A 257 29.53 -16.94 -25.65
C ASP A 257 30.13 -17.28 -27.01
N LYS A 258 30.12 -16.31 -27.91
CA LYS A 258 30.63 -16.47 -29.28
C LYS A 258 31.61 -15.37 -29.63
N GLU A 259 32.74 -15.75 -30.23
CA GLU A 259 33.65 -14.80 -30.86
C GLU A 259 32.96 -14.22 -32.09
N ALA A 260 32.93 -12.89 -32.18
CA ALA A 260 32.44 -12.14 -33.32
C ALA A 260 33.56 -11.28 -33.90
N THR A 261 33.59 -11.18 -35.23
CA THR A 261 34.47 -10.24 -35.92
C THR A 261 33.78 -8.89 -36.03
N ARG A 262 34.48 -7.80 -35.71
CA ARG A 262 33.96 -6.45 -35.84
C ARG A 262 33.65 -6.16 -37.31
N TRP A 263 32.41 -5.82 -37.60
CA TRP A 263 32.04 -5.37 -38.95
C TRP A 263 32.67 -4.01 -39.25
N THR A 264 33.22 -3.85 -40.45
CA THR A 264 33.87 -2.61 -40.90
C THR A 264 33.38 -2.14 -42.27
N LYS A 265 33.04 -3.07 -43.17
CA LYS A 265 32.47 -2.82 -44.50
C LYS A 265 31.96 -4.12 -45.11
N GLY A 266 31.08 -4.03 -46.10
CA GLY A 266 30.57 -5.17 -46.86
C GLY A 266 29.29 -5.79 -46.28
N ASP A 267 28.91 -6.97 -46.77
CA ASP A 267 27.68 -7.66 -46.34
C ASP A 267 27.81 -8.19 -44.90
N ILE A 268 26.90 -7.75 -44.02
CA ILE A 268 26.87 -8.10 -42.59
C ILE A 268 26.17 -9.43 -42.31
N ALA A 269 25.47 -10.00 -43.30
CA ALA A 269 24.71 -11.24 -43.17
C ALA A 269 25.41 -12.46 -43.80
N GLY A 270 26.66 -12.32 -44.26
CA GLY A 270 27.42 -13.34 -44.96
C GLY A 270 28.49 -14.03 -44.10
N GLY A 271 28.36 -15.34 -43.90
CA GLY A 271 29.43 -16.20 -43.35
C GLY A 271 29.57 -16.15 -41.83
N ASP A 272 30.75 -15.73 -41.36
CA ASP A 272 31.14 -15.73 -39.94
C ASP A 272 30.32 -14.74 -39.10
N LEU A 273 30.22 -14.97 -37.79
CA LEU A 273 29.51 -14.08 -36.88
C LEU A 273 30.19 -12.69 -36.89
N GLN A 274 29.48 -11.70 -37.43
CA GLN A 274 29.91 -10.31 -37.43
C GLN A 274 29.07 -9.50 -36.45
N ALA A 275 29.73 -8.58 -35.75
CA ALA A 275 29.11 -7.71 -34.77
C ALA A 275 29.41 -6.25 -35.08
N LEU A 276 28.38 -5.41 -34.95
CA LEU A 276 28.47 -3.96 -35.06
C LEU A 276 28.42 -3.36 -33.66
N PRO A 277 29.52 -2.80 -33.14
CA PRO A 277 29.53 -2.04 -31.89
C PRO A 277 28.47 -0.95 -31.91
N ILE A 278 27.72 -0.79 -30.82
CA ILE A 278 26.71 0.27 -30.71
C ILE A 278 27.27 1.40 -29.86
N ASP A 279 26.94 2.63 -30.26
CA ASP A 279 27.20 3.82 -29.44
C ASP A 279 26.61 3.64 -28.03
N PRO A 280 27.41 3.77 -26.95
CA PRO A 280 26.94 3.63 -25.57
C PRO A 280 25.72 4.51 -25.25
N GLN A 281 25.63 5.71 -25.83
CA GLN A 281 24.51 6.64 -25.60
C GLN A 281 23.19 6.09 -26.18
N SER A 282 23.25 5.32 -27.26
CA SER A 282 22.07 4.73 -27.90
C SER A 282 21.48 3.55 -27.11
N VAL A 283 22.25 2.99 -26.16
CA VAL A 283 21.86 1.84 -25.34
C VAL A 283 21.79 2.16 -23.85
N ALA A 284 21.91 3.44 -23.48
CA ALA A 284 21.83 3.94 -22.11
C ALA A 284 20.67 3.33 -21.29
N ALA A 285 19.49 3.19 -21.91
CA ALA A 285 18.30 2.61 -21.28
C ALA A 285 18.45 1.13 -20.84
N PHE A 286 19.42 0.41 -21.39
CA PHE A 286 19.75 -0.99 -21.07
C PHE A 286 20.97 -1.13 -20.14
N THR A 287 21.55 0.00 -19.71
CA THR A 287 22.73 0.03 -18.84
C THR A 287 22.34 0.37 -17.40
N SER A 288 23.34 0.42 -16.52
CA SER A 288 23.18 0.83 -15.13
C SER A 288 22.69 2.29 -14.98
N GLU A 289 22.73 3.10 -16.03
CA GLU A 289 22.19 4.46 -16.03
C GLU A 289 20.67 4.49 -15.81
N GLN A 290 19.95 3.47 -16.28
CA GLN A 290 18.51 3.35 -16.02
C GLN A 290 18.20 3.28 -14.51
N ILE A 291 19.10 2.71 -13.71
CA ILE A 291 18.95 2.61 -12.26
C ILE A 291 19.08 3.98 -11.59
N VAL A 292 19.94 4.86 -12.11
CA VAL A 292 20.07 6.25 -11.64
C VAL A 292 18.75 7.00 -11.84
N PHE A 293 18.14 6.87 -13.02
CA PHE A 293 16.85 7.51 -13.32
C PHE A 293 15.72 6.96 -12.44
N LYS A 294 15.64 5.62 -12.28
CA LYS A 294 14.66 4.97 -11.40
C LYS A 294 14.81 5.43 -9.95
N LEU A 295 16.05 5.52 -9.45
CA LEU A 295 16.34 5.98 -8.10
C LEU A 295 15.92 7.44 -7.89
N ARG A 296 16.25 8.32 -8.84
CA ARG A 296 15.85 9.73 -8.80
C ARG A 296 14.32 9.87 -8.85
N GLY A 297 13.64 9.11 -9.70
CA GLY A 297 12.18 9.07 -9.77
C GLY A 297 11.57 8.66 -8.44
N ALA A 298 12.03 7.56 -7.84
CA ALA A 298 11.54 7.07 -6.56
C ALA A 298 11.75 8.10 -5.41
N LEU A 299 12.87 8.82 -5.40
CA LEU A 299 13.09 9.91 -4.44
C LEU A 299 12.09 11.06 -4.62
N ILE A 300 11.83 11.45 -5.88
CA ILE A 300 10.85 12.49 -6.21
C ILE A 300 9.45 12.04 -5.81
N ASP A 301 9.06 10.80 -6.08
CA ASP A 301 7.74 10.26 -5.75
C ASP A 301 7.45 10.36 -4.25
N VAL A 302 8.41 9.93 -3.40
CA VAL A 302 8.24 10.04 -1.93
C VAL A 302 8.17 11.50 -1.49
N ARG A 303 8.99 12.38 -2.07
CA ARG A 303 8.93 13.81 -1.76
C ARG A 303 7.62 14.46 -2.19
N GLN A 304 7.08 14.10 -3.34
CA GLN A 304 5.78 14.60 -3.80
C GLN A 304 4.63 14.10 -2.91
N LEU A 305 4.72 12.89 -2.35
CA LEU A 305 3.77 12.44 -1.32
C LEU A 305 3.83 13.32 -0.07
N LEU A 306 5.03 13.73 0.36
CA LEU A 306 5.26 14.54 1.57
C LEU A 306 4.90 16.01 1.36
N GLU A 307 5.44 16.64 0.33
CA GLU A 307 5.41 18.09 0.07
C GLU A 307 4.25 18.51 -0.86
N GLY A 308 3.65 17.54 -1.53
CA GLY A 308 2.64 17.77 -2.56
C GLY A 308 3.23 17.98 -3.94
N LYS A 309 2.38 17.91 -4.97
CA LYS A 309 2.73 18.26 -6.35
C LYS A 309 2.46 19.74 -6.57
N LYS A 310 3.48 20.50 -6.99
CA LYS A 310 3.38 21.95 -7.23
C LYS A 310 3.80 22.35 -8.66
N ASP A 311 4.37 21.40 -9.40
CA ASP A 311 4.97 21.67 -10.71
C ASP A 311 3.94 21.65 -11.86
N ASP A 312 2.75 21.10 -11.61
CA ASP A 312 1.66 21.01 -12.59
C ASP A 312 0.36 21.56 -11.98
N PRO A 313 -0.10 22.75 -12.42
CA PRO A 313 -1.34 23.38 -11.94
C PRO A 313 -2.59 22.50 -12.08
N THR A 314 -2.58 21.51 -12.97
CA THR A 314 -3.72 20.62 -13.21
C THR A 314 -3.73 19.39 -12.28
N SER A 315 -2.64 19.13 -11.57
CA SER A 315 -2.50 18.00 -10.65
C SER A 315 -1.93 18.41 -9.29
N GLU A 316 -2.10 19.68 -8.91
CA GLU A 316 -1.63 20.20 -7.63
C GLU A 316 -2.24 19.45 -6.45
N THR A 317 -1.38 19.04 -5.52
CA THR A 317 -1.80 18.42 -4.26
C THR A 317 -1.06 19.06 -3.10
N PRO A 318 -1.71 19.21 -1.91
CA PRO A 318 -1.11 19.89 -0.76
C PRO A 318 0.04 19.11 -0.08
N GLY A 319 0.09 17.79 -0.24
CA GLY A 319 1.09 16.92 0.39
C GLY A 319 0.71 16.49 1.80
N LEU A 320 1.25 15.35 2.23
CA LEU A 320 0.87 14.71 3.49
C LEU A 320 1.28 15.51 4.73
N ILE A 321 2.39 16.25 4.68
CA ILE A 321 2.81 17.12 5.78
C ILE A 321 1.75 18.19 6.02
N LYS A 322 1.29 18.86 4.95
CA LYS A 322 0.25 19.89 5.05
C LYS A 322 -1.10 19.30 5.48
N GLU A 323 -1.48 18.15 4.93
CA GLU A 323 -2.69 17.44 5.35
C GLU A 323 -2.67 17.10 6.84
N GLY A 324 -1.51 16.67 7.37
CA GLY A 324 -1.31 16.42 8.79
C GLY A 324 -1.41 17.69 9.63
N ASP A 325 -0.84 18.82 9.18
CA ASP A 325 -0.92 20.09 9.92
C ASP A 325 -2.37 20.59 9.97
N ASP A 326 -3.07 20.53 8.84
CA ASP A 326 -4.48 20.90 8.75
C ASP A 326 -5.35 20.00 9.66
N LEU A 327 -5.08 18.69 9.67
CA LEU A 327 -5.77 17.74 10.54
C LEU A 327 -5.48 18.02 12.03
N ALA A 328 -4.22 18.23 12.41
CA ALA A 328 -3.86 18.56 13.78
C ALA A 328 -4.56 19.84 14.25
N ASN A 329 -4.66 20.85 13.38
CA ASN A 329 -5.35 22.10 13.69
C ASN A 329 -6.87 21.92 13.85
N GLU A 330 -7.52 21.07 13.06
CA GLU A 330 -8.94 20.75 13.23
C GLU A 330 -9.20 19.95 14.52
N LEU A 331 -8.33 18.99 14.85
CA LEU A 331 -8.37 18.25 16.12
C LEU A 331 -8.16 19.17 17.32
N HIS A 332 -7.25 20.15 17.19
CA HIS A 332 -7.02 21.17 18.21
C HIS A 332 -8.28 22.00 18.48
N LYS A 333 -8.98 22.45 17.44
CA LYS A 333 -10.24 23.20 17.62
C LYS A 333 -11.29 22.41 18.40
N ILE A 334 -11.38 21.09 18.15
CA ILE A 334 -12.29 20.20 18.89
C ILE A 334 -11.83 20.05 20.34
N SER A 335 -10.52 19.93 20.59
CA SER A 335 -9.99 19.76 21.94
C SER A 335 -10.20 20.99 22.84
N LEU A 336 -10.39 22.17 22.23
CA LEU A 336 -10.71 23.42 22.91
C LEU A 336 -12.19 23.61 23.24
N ALA A 337 -13.10 22.78 22.70
CA ALA A 337 -14.55 22.91 22.88
C ALA A 337 -15.07 22.46 24.26
N ARG A 338 -14.30 22.73 25.32
CA ARG A 338 -14.61 22.41 26.71
C ARG A 338 -15.85 23.14 27.24
#